data_AF-A0A098Y371-F1
#
_entry.id   AF-A0A098Y371-F1
#
_cell.length_a   1.000
_cell.length_b   1.000
_cell.length_c   1.000
_cell.angle_alpha   90.00
_cell.angle_beta   90.00
_cell.angle_gamma   90.00
#
_symmetry.space_group_name_H-M   'P 1'
#
loop_
_entity.id
_entity.type
_entity.pdbx_description
1 polymer ?
#
loop_
_entity_poly.entity_id
_entity_poly.type
_entity_poly.pdbx_seq_one_letter_code
_entity_poly.pdbx_strand_id
1 'polypeptide(L)'
;GPVLAAAATGSAVLGAPAGQRAAAAVVGAVAGAVGGYDDLAGARPEQARDKGLAGHLAALRAGRVSAGAVKVAGIGAAAAVAAVLTRRGSGVSAVVDGVLTTGLVAGTANLVNLLDLRPGRAAKAAVLLSAATVGGPAGGLVAGPLGASLAVLPADLGERVMLGDCGANAVGALLGLRLAALPGRGSRAGLLGVVTALTLASEKISFTRVIESTPGLRELDRLGRRTA
;
A
#
# COMPACT_ATOMS: atom_id res chain seq x y z
N GLY A 1 -4.87 10.45 -7.01
CA GLY A 1 -3.48 9.96 -6.96
C GLY A 1 -2.47 10.97 -6.45
N PRO A 2 -1.86 11.80 -7.32
CA PRO A 2 -0.61 12.49 -7.02
C PRO A 2 -0.66 13.43 -5.81
N VAL A 3 -1.76 14.17 -5.65
CA VAL A 3 -1.97 15.07 -4.50
C VAL A 3 -2.00 14.29 -3.19
N LEU A 4 -2.70 13.15 -3.15
CA LEU A 4 -2.73 12.28 -1.97
C LEU A 4 -1.35 11.70 -1.67
N ALA A 5 -0.65 11.20 -2.69
CA ALA A 5 0.69 10.63 -2.53
C ALA A 5 1.68 11.67 -1.96
N ALA A 6 1.68 12.88 -2.50
CA ALA A 6 2.52 13.98 -2.02
C ALA A 6 2.15 14.41 -0.60
N ALA A 7 0.86 14.61 -0.30
CA ALA A 7 0.38 15.01 1.02
C ALA A 7 0.68 13.95 2.08
N ALA A 8 0.39 12.67 1.80
CA ALA A 8 0.67 11.56 2.71
C ALA A 8 2.18 11.40 2.93
N THR A 9 3.00 11.46 1.88
CA THR A 9 4.46 11.33 2.00
C THR A 9 5.06 12.49 2.79
N GLY A 10 4.77 13.74 2.41
CA GLY A 10 5.31 14.91 3.08
C GLY A 10 4.93 14.94 4.57
N SER A 11 3.66 14.70 4.89
CA SER A 11 3.18 14.67 6.27
C SER A 11 3.73 13.49 7.07
N ALA A 12 3.90 12.30 6.46
CA ALA A 12 4.55 11.16 7.10
C ALA A 12 6.03 11.46 7.42
N VAL A 13 6.75 12.11 6.52
CA VAL A 13 8.15 12.52 6.76
C VAL A 13 8.24 13.50 7.92
N LEU A 14 7.33 14.47 8.00
CA LEU A 14 7.30 15.45 9.08
C LEU A 14 6.94 14.81 10.43
N GLY A 15 6.00 13.85 10.44
CA GLY A 15 5.57 13.14 11.65
C GLY A 15 6.46 11.95 12.05
N ALA A 16 7.35 11.47 11.16
CA ALA A 16 8.19 10.32 11.44
C ALA A 16 9.24 10.60 12.52
N PRO A 17 9.55 9.60 13.37
CA PRO A 17 10.75 9.63 14.20
C PRO A 17 12.01 9.88 13.35
N ALA A 18 13.02 10.53 13.92
CA ALA A 18 14.22 10.96 13.18
C ALA A 18 14.86 9.83 12.35
N GLY A 19 14.98 8.62 12.91
CA GLY A 19 15.54 7.44 12.23
C GLY A 19 14.64 6.79 11.16
N GLN A 20 13.45 7.33 10.89
CA GLN A 20 12.48 6.78 9.92
C GLN A 20 12.08 7.77 8.84
N ARG A 21 12.51 9.04 8.92
CA ARG A 21 12.17 10.09 7.94
C ARG A 21 12.60 9.75 6.52
N ALA A 22 13.85 9.31 6.35
CA ALA A 22 14.38 8.92 5.05
C ALA A 22 13.63 7.71 4.48
N ALA A 23 13.32 6.71 5.31
CA ALA A 23 12.52 5.57 4.91
C ALA A 23 11.12 5.99 4.46
N ALA A 24 10.43 6.86 5.21
CA ALA A 24 9.11 7.40 4.86
C ALA A 24 9.15 8.15 3.52
N ALA A 25 10.16 9.00 3.30
CA ALA A 25 10.35 9.73 2.06
C ALA A 25 10.53 8.78 0.87
N VAL A 26 11.42 7.79 1.00
CA VAL A 26 11.71 6.83 -0.06
C VAL A 26 10.48 6.00 -0.41
N VAL A 27 9.82 5.38 0.58
CA VAL A 27 8.70 4.48 0.29
C VAL A 27 7.50 5.24 -0.25
N GLY A 28 7.16 6.40 0.32
CA GLY A 28 6.04 7.21 -0.14
C GLY A 28 6.27 7.78 -1.55
N ALA A 29 7.45 8.37 -1.80
CA ALA A 29 7.76 8.97 -3.08
C ALA A 29 7.92 7.95 -4.20
N VAL A 30 8.67 6.86 -3.97
CA VAL A 30 8.89 5.84 -5.01
C VAL A 30 7.59 5.08 -5.30
N ALA A 31 6.85 4.66 -4.28
CA ALA A 31 5.58 3.96 -4.50
C ALA A 31 4.55 4.85 -5.19
N GLY A 32 4.50 6.14 -4.83
CA GLY A 32 3.65 7.12 -5.51
C GLY A 32 4.06 7.38 -6.96
N ALA A 33 5.36 7.56 -7.24
CA ALA A 33 5.87 7.81 -8.58
C ALA A 33 5.67 6.60 -9.50
N VAL A 34 5.98 5.40 -9.01
CA VAL A 34 5.80 4.14 -9.74
C VAL A 34 4.31 3.86 -9.98
N GLY A 35 3.45 4.11 -8.99
CA GLY A 35 2.00 4.02 -9.15
C GLY A 35 1.47 5.04 -10.16
N GLY A 36 1.95 6.29 -10.12
CA GLY A 36 1.55 7.32 -11.08
C GLY A 36 2.03 7.03 -12.50
N TYR A 37 3.19 6.41 -12.66
CA TYR A 37 3.63 5.91 -13.95
C TYR A 37 2.69 4.81 -14.48
N ASP A 38 2.25 3.88 -13.62
CA ASP A 38 1.29 2.83 -14.00
C ASP A 38 -0.08 3.41 -14.38
N ASP A 39 -0.57 4.41 -13.63
CA ASP A 39 -1.81 5.15 -13.96
C ASP A 39 -1.73 5.79 -15.36
N LEU A 40 -0.57 6.33 -15.74
CA LEU A 40 -0.34 6.97 -17.06
C LEU A 40 -0.07 5.95 -18.18
N ALA A 41 0.63 4.86 -17.88
CA ALA A 41 1.01 3.83 -18.85
C ALA A 41 -0.15 2.87 -19.14
N GLY A 42 -0.96 2.52 -18.14
CA GLY A 42 -2.12 1.65 -18.24
C GLY A 42 -3.28 2.23 -19.05
N ALA A 43 -3.26 3.54 -19.35
CA ALA A 43 -4.15 4.18 -20.31
C ALA A 43 -3.87 3.77 -21.78
N ARG A 44 -2.81 2.99 -22.04
CA ARG A 44 -2.45 2.52 -23.39
C ARG A 44 -3.07 1.14 -23.67
N PRO A 45 -3.86 0.98 -24.76
CA PRO A 45 -4.62 -0.24 -25.08
C PRO A 45 -3.79 -1.53 -25.20
N GLU A 46 -2.50 -1.42 -25.48
CA GLU A 46 -1.62 -2.55 -25.82
C GLU A 46 -1.19 -3.40 -24.61
N GLN A 47 -1.42 -2.92 -23.37
CA GLN A 47 -0.96 -3.59 -22.14
C GLN A 47 -2.02 -4.44 -21.42
N ALA A 48 -3.25 -4.52 -21.95
CA ALA A 48 -4.37 -5.20 -21.31
C ALA A 48 -4.25 -6.74 -21.18
N ARG A 49 -3.21 -7.36 -21.77
CA ARG A 49 -3.12 -8.82 -21.96
C ARG A 49 -2.48 -9.60 -20.81
N ASP A 50 -1.68 -8.98 -19.94
CA ASP A 50 -0.91 -9.72 -18.93
C ASP A 50 -1.36 -9.37 -17.49
N LYS A 51 -2.59 -9.73 -17.11
CA LYS A 51 -3.10 -9.54 -15.74
C LYS A 51 -2.76 -10.74 -14.83
N GLY A 52 -2.44 -10.45 -13.57
CA GLY A 52 -2.16 -11.45 -12.53
C GLY A 52 -0.72 -12.00 -12.53
N LEU A 53 -0.35 -12.70 -11.45
CA LEU A 53 1.02 -13.20 -11.23
C LEU A 53 1.49 -14.16 -12.34
N ALA A 54 0.61 -15.04 -12.81
CA ALA A 54 0.90 -15.96 -13.91
C ALA A 54 1.16 -15.23 -15.23
N GLY A 55 0.40 -14.17 -15.53
CA GLY A 55 0.61 -13.32 -16.70
C GLY A 55 1.94 -12.58 -16.65
N HIS A 56 2.29 -12.03 -15.49
CA HIS A 56 3.59 -11.40 -15.27
C HIS A 56 4.76 -12.38 -15.39
N LEU A 57 4.65 -13.60 -14.83
CA LEU A 57 5.68 -14.62 -14.97
C LEU A 57 5.85 -15.06 -16.43
N ALA A 58 4.76 -15.20 -17.18
CA ALA A 58 4.81 -15.54 -18.59
C ALA A 58 5.45 -14.42 -19.44
N ALA A 59 5.12 -13.15 -19.14
CA ALA A 59 5.74 -12.00 -19.79
C ALA A 59 7.24 -11.92 -19.50
N LEU A 60 7.66 -12.11 -18.24
CA LEU A 60 9.06 -12.16 -17.85
C LEU A 60 9.82 -13.30 -18.56
N ARG A 61 9.23 -14.49 -18.65
CA ARG A 61 9.80 -15.61 -19.41
C ARG A 61 9.93 -15.32 -20.91
N ALA A 62 9.10 -14.43 -21.44
CA ALA A 62 9.18 -13.94 -22.82
C ALA A 62 10.09 -12.71 -22.98
N GLY A 63 10.86 -12.32 -21.96
CA GLY A 63 11.74 -11.15 -22.00
C GLY A 63 11.01 -9.80 -22.01
N ARG A 64 9.69 -9.78 -21.75
CA ARG A 64 8.87 -8.57 -21.73
C ARG A 64 8.79 -8.03 -20.31
N VAL A 65 9.23 -6.78 -20.13
CA VAL A 65 9.06 -6.04 -18.87
C VAL A 65 7.65 -5.45 -18.85
N SER A 66 6.74 -6.03 -18.07
CA SER A 66 5.39 -5.46 -17.88
C SER A 66 5.43 -4.25 -16.94
N ALA A 67 4.45 -3.36 -17.07
CA ALA A 67 4.29 -2.24 -16.14
C ALA A 67 4.11 -2.75 -14.69
N GLY A 68 3.42 -3.88 -14.51
CA GLY A 68 3.31 -4.58 -13.23
C GLY A 68 4.65 -5.09 -12.69
N ALA A 69 5.57 -5.58 -13.53
CA ALA A 69 6.91 -5.97 -13.11
C ALA A 69 7.74 -4.77 -12.64
N VAL A 70 7.64 -3.63 -13.34
CA VAL A 70 8.25 -2.36 -12.91
C VAL A 70 7.67 -1.92 -11.57
N LYS A 71 6.35 -2.06 -11.37
CA LYS A 71 5.69 -1.73 -10.11
C LYS A 71 6.23 -2.55 -8.94
N VAL A 72 6.23 -3.87 -9.09
CA VAL A 72 6.73 -4.80 -8.07
C VAL A 72 8.21 -4.54 -7.76
N ALA A 73 9.04 -4.35 -8.80
CA ALA A 73 10.46 -4.06 -8.63
C ALA A 73 10.71 -2.72 -7.93
N GLY A 74 10.04 -1.65 -8.36
CA GLY A 74 10.20 -0.30 -7.80
C GLY A 74 9.76 -0.21 -6.34
N ILE A 75 8.56 -0.72 -6.02
CA ILE A 75 8.05 -0.73 -4.65
C ILE A 75 8.88 -1.69 -3.78
N GLY A 76 9.25 -2.87 -4.30
CA GLY A 76 10.10 -3.83 -3.60
C GLY A 76 11.49 -3.27 -3.28
N ALA A 77 12.11 -2.54 -4.23
CA ALA A 77 13.39 -1.88 -4.02
C ALA A 77 13.29 -0.76 -2.97
N ALA A 78 12.25 0.08 -3.04
CA ALA A 78 12.02 1.12 -2.02
C ALA A 78 11.82 0.52 -0.63
N ALA A 79 11.09 -0.59 -0.54
CA ALA A 79 10.87 -1.34 0.70
C ALA A 79 12.18 -1.94 1.25
N ALA A 80 13.05 -2.48 0.39
CA ALA A 80 14.36 -2.98 0.77
C ALA A 80 15.30 -1.86 1.24
N VAL A 81 15.28 -0.69 0.58
CA VAL A 81 16.02 0.50 1.02
C VAL A 81 15.51 0.97 2.38
N ALA A 82 14.21 1.01 2.60
CA ALA A 82 13.63 1.33 3.91
C ALA A 82 14.10 0.35 4.99
N ALA A 83 14.12 -0.94 4.70
CA ALA A 83 14.64 -1.96 5.62
C ALA A 83 16.12 -1.75 6.00
N VAL A 84 16.95 -1.25 5.08
CA VAL A 84 18.33 -0.84 5.36
C VAL A 84 18.38 0.41 6.23
N LEU A 85 17.60 1.44 5.87
CA LEU A 85 17.56 2.72 6.58
C LEU A 85 17.03 2.60 8.02
N THR A 86 16.13 1.64 8.28
CA THR A 86 15.55 1.40 9.61
C THR A 86 16.16 0.19 10.33
N ARG A 87 17.26 -0.36 9.81
CA ARG A 87 17.91 -1.55 10.37
C ARG A 87 18.35 -1.29 11.82
N ARG A 88 18.15 -2.29 12.67
CA ARG A 88 18.67 -2.32 14.05
C ARG A 88 19.61 -3.52 14.20
N GLY A 89 20.85 -3.26 14.61
CA GLY A 89 21.85 -4.30 14.84
C GLY A 89 22.37 -4.98 13.55
N SER A 90 22.98 -6.16 13.73
CA SER A 90 23.64 -6.93 12.69
C SER A 90 23.33 -8.44 12.79
N GLY A 91 23.77 -9.22 11.79
CA GLY A 91 23.59 -10.66 11.74
C GLY A 91 22.19 -11.13 11.29
N VAL A 92 21.89 -12.41 11.54
CA VAL A 92 20.66 -13.08 11.06
C VAL A 92 19.38 -12.36 11.53
N SER A 93 19.39 -11.87 12.77
CA SER A 93 18.26 -11.13 13.35
C SER A 93 17.91 -9.87 12.53
N ALA A 94 18.93 -9.12 12.09
CA ALA A 94 18.76 -7.94 11.26
C ALA A 94 18.28 -8.28 9.85
N VAL A 95 18.71 -9.42 9.29
CA VAL A 95 18.21 -9.93 8.01
C VAL A 95 16.73 -10.27 8.09
N VAL A 96 16.31 -10.99 9.14
CA VAL A 96 14.91 -11.34 9.37
C VAL A 96 14.05 -10.08 9.51
N ASP A 97 14.48 -9.11 10.32
CA ASP A 97 13.76 -7.84 10.46
C ASP A 97 13.72 -7.04 9.14
N GLY A 98 14.76 -7.17 8.31
CA GLY A 98 14.79 -6.60 6.98
C GLY A 98 13.75 -7.24 6.05
N VAL A 99 13.66 -8.56 6.01
CA VAL A 99 12.64 -9.29 5.23
C VAL A 99 11.23 -8.91 5.69
N LEU A 100 10.99 -8.83 7.00
CA LEU A 100 9.71 -8.41 7.56
C LEU A 100 9.35 -6.98 7.14
N THR A 101 10.31 -6.06 7.20
CA THR A 101 10.11 -4.66 6.81
C THR A 101 9.80 -4.55 5.31
N THR A 102 10.62 -5.19 4.48
CA THR A 102 10.44 -5.21 3.03
C THR A 102 9.08 -5.79 2.64
N GLY A 103 8.73 -6.94 3.22
CA GLY A 103 7.46 -7.62 2.95
C GLY A 103 6.25 -6.80 3.41
N LEU A 104 6.31 -6.18 4.60
CA LEU A 104 5.21 -5.36 5.10
C LEU A 104 5.01 -4.10 4.28
N VAL A 105 6.07 -3.39 3.90
CA VAL A 105 5.98 -2.18 3.07
C VAL A 105 5.42 -2.52 1.69
N ALA A 106 6.04 -3.47 0.97
CA ALA A 106 5.63 -3.80 -0.39
C ALA A 106 4.26 -4.51 -0.42
N GLY A 107 4.02 -5.43 0.51
CA GLY A 107 2.77 -6.16 0.61
C GLY A 107 1.59 -5.27 0.99
N THR A 108 1.79 -4.29 1.89
CA THR A 108 0.71 -3.36 2.28
C THR A 108 0.42 -2.37 1.16
N ALA A 109 1.43 -1.89 0.43
CA ALA A 109 1.23 -1.10 -0.79
C ALA A 109 0.35 -1.86 -1.80
N ASN A 110 0.71 -3.10 -2.11
CA ASN A 110 -0.07 -3.96 -3.01
C ASN A 110 -1.49 -4.21 -2.49
N LEU A 111 -1.66 -4.49 -1.19
CA LEU A 111 -2.98 -4.76 -0.62
C LEU A 111 -3.90 -3.54 -0.68
N VAL A 112 -3.40 -2.35 -0.37
CA VAL A 112 -4.20 -1.11 -0.50
C VAL A 112 -4.56 -0.85 -1.97
N ASN A 113 -3.65 -1.14 -2.91
CA ASN A 113 -3.91 -1.09 -4.34
C ASN A 113 -5.04 -2.06 -4.78
N LEU A 114 -5.02 -3.30 -4.26
CA LEU A 114 -6.07 -4.29 -4.52
C LEU A 114 -7.44 -3.89 -3.97
N LEU A 115 -7.47 -3.02 -2.96
CA LEU A 115 -8.70 -2.46 -2.41
C LEU A 115 -9.21 -1.26 -3.22
N ASP A 116 -8.42 -0.64 -4.09
CA ASP A 116 -8.81 0.52 -4.89
C ASP A 116 -9.61 0.15 -6.16
N LEU A 117 -10.49 -0.84 -6.04
CA LEU A 117 -11.38 -1.29 -7.13
C LEU A 117 -12.78 -0.67 -7.06
N ARG A 118 -13.10 0.02 -5.96
CA ARG A 118 -14.38 0.68 -5.75
C ARG A 118 -14.21 1.98 -4.96
N PRO A 119 -15.04 3.01 -5.25
CA PRO A 119 -15.04 4.30 -4.57
C PRO A 119 -14.92 4.18 -3.04
N GLY A 120 -13.97 4.87 -2.42
CA GLY A 120 -13.85 4.94 -0.96
C GLY A 120 -13.26 3.72 -0.28
N ARG A 121 -13.06 2.57 -0.94
CA ARG A 121 -12.64 1.33 -0.25
C ARG A 121 -11.20 1.42 0.25
N ALA A 122 -10.26 1.77 -0.63
CA ALA A 122 -8.86 1.93 -0.26
C ALA A 122 -8.68 3.07 0.76
N ALA A 123 -9.37 4.20 0.58
CA ALA A 123 -9.33 5.31 1.53
C ALA A 123 -9.85 4.92 2.93
N LYS A 124 -10.97 4.19 3.03
CA LYS A 124 -11.47 3.66 4.31
C LYS A 124 -10.48 2.71 4.98
N ALA A 125 -9.90 1.78 4.21
CA ALA A 125 -8.92 0.85 4.74
C ALA A 125 -7.69 1.61 5.29
N ALA A 126 -7.21 2.62 4.56
CA ALA A 126 -6.12 3.47 5.01
C ALA A 126 -6.47 4.26 6.28
N VAL A 127 -7.68 4.83 6.36
CA VAL A 127 -8.17 5.55 7.54
C VAL A 127 -8.24 4.63 8.75
N LEU A 128 -8.87 3.45 8.61
CA LEU A 128 -9.03 2.49 9.70
C LEU A 128 -7.69 1.98 10.20
N LEU A 129 -6.78 1.59 9.30
CA LEU A 129 -5.46 1.10 9.67
C LEU A 129 -4.60 2.21 10.31
N SER A 130 -4.64 3.42 9.76
CA SER A 130 -3.94 4.55 10.36
C SER A 130 -4.48 4.87 11.75
N ALA A 131 -5.81 4.95 11.91
CA ALA A 131 -6.44 5.23 13.21
C ALA A 131 -6.09 4.15 14.25
N ALA A 132 -6.09 2.87 13.86
CA ALA A 132 -5.72 1.76 14.74
C ALA A 132 -4.23 1.76 15.13
N THR A 133 -3.37 2.45 14.38
CA THR A 133 -1.90 2.43 14.58
C THR A 133 -1.28 3.81 14.83
N VAL A 134 -2.08 4.87 14.94
CA VAL A 134 -1.59 6.25 15.19
C VAL A 134 -0.98 6.42 16.59
N GLY A 135 -1.26 5.51 17.51
CA GLY A 135 -0.65 5.52 18.84
C GLY A 135 0.82 5.11 18.85
N GLY A 136 1.53 5.49 19.92
CA GLY A 136 2.88 5.05 20.24
C GLY A 136 4.00 5.83 19.52
N PRO A 137 5.28 5.45 19.74
CA PRO A 137 6.44 6.26 19.37
C PRO A 137 6.59 6.53 17.86
N ALA A 138 6.07 5.63 17.02
CA ALA A 138 6.12 5.76 15.56
C ALA A 138 4.77 6.21 14.97
N GLY A 139 3.81 6.62 15.81
CA GLY A 139 2.44 6.99 15.41
C GLY A 139 2.37 8.16 14.42
N GLY A 140 3.28 9.12 14.55
CA GLY A 140 3.37 10.28 13.66
C GLY A 140 3.63 9.92 12.19
N LEU A 141 4.16 8.72 11.88
CA LEU A 141 4.27 8.22 10.50
C LEU A 141 2.92 8.19 9.76
N VAL A 142 1.83 7.91 10.48
CA VAL A 142 0.50 7.71 9.88
C VAL A 142 -0.52 8.77 10.28
N ALA A 143 -0.20 9.69 11.20
CA ALA A 143 -1.07 10.81 11.56
C ALA A 143 -1.35 11.72 10.34
N GLY A 144 -0.30 12.03 9.56
CA GLY A 144 -0.40 12.77 8.32
C GLY A 144 -1.17 12.03 7.22
N PRO A 145 -0.77 10.79 6.86
CA PRO A 145 -1.52 9.92 5.95
C PRO A 145 -2.99 9.71 6.32
N LEU A 146 -3.33 9.63 7.61
CA LEU A 146 -4.71 9.59 8.10
C LEU A 146 -5.47 10.85 7.68
N GLY A 147 -4.93 12.04 7.97
CA GLY A 147 -5.53 13.32 7.58
C GLY A 147 -5.66 13.45 6.06
N ALA A 148 -4.63 13.07 5.30
CA ALA A 148 -4.66 13.11 3.83
C ALA A 148 -5.72 12.15 3.25
N SER A 149 -5.86 10.95 3.83
CA SER A 149 -6.87 9.97 3.43
C SER A 149 -8.30 10.44 3.79
N LEU A 150 -8.49 11.04 4.97
CA LEU A 150 -9.76 11.65 5.36
C LEU A 150 -10.15 12.82 4.45
N ALA A 151 -9.18 13.64 4.01
CA ALA A 151 -9.43 14.77 3.13
C ALA A 151 -9.90 14.35 1.72
N VAL A 152 -9.36 13.25 1.17
CA VAL A 152 -9.78 12.74 -0.15
C VAL A 152 -11.07 11.93 -0.09
N LEU A 153 -11.38 11.33 1.06
CA LEU A 153 -12.47 10.38 1.23
C LEU A 153 -13.85 10.88 0.73
N PRO A 154 -14.29 12.13 0.96
CA PRO A 154 -15.58 12.61 0.45
C PRO A 154 -15.64 12.73 -1.08
N ALA A 155 -14.51 13.02 -1.73
CA ALA A 155 -14.43 13.09 -3.18
C ALA A 155 -14.40 11.69 -3.80
N ASP A 156 -13.66 10.77 -3.17
CA ASP A 156 -13.59 9.37 -3.56
C ASP A 156 -14.95 8.66 -3.39
N LEU A 157 -15.60 8.80 -2.23
CA LEU A 157 -16.96 8.31 -1.97
C LEU A 157 -18.02 8.91 -2.89
N GLY A 158 -17.82 10.17 -3.29
CA GLY A 158 -18.66 10.86 -4.25
C GLY A 158 -18.30 10.53 -5.70
N GLU A 159 -17.46 9.53 -5.96
CA GLU A 159 -17.09 9.04 -7.29
C GLU A 159 -16.53 10.13 -8.22
N ARG A 160 -16.00 11.22 -7.64
CA ARG A 160 -15.41 12.34 -8.39
C ARG A 160 -13.93 12.10 -8.71
N VAL A 161 -13.29 11.32 -7.85
CA VAL A 161 -11.88 10.94 -7.96
C VAL A 161 -11.74 9.48 -7.53
N MET A 162 -10.64 8.85 -7.88
CA MET A 162 -10.15 7.63 -7.24
C MET A 162 -8.76 7.89 -6.67
N LEU A 163 -8.33 7.03 -5.75
CA LEU A 163 -6.96 7.09 -5.25
C LEU A 163 -5.98 6.86 -6.40
N GLY A 164 -6.25 5.89 -7.26
CA GLY A 164 -5.36 5.44 -8.32
C GLY A 164 -4.14 4.76 -7.73
N ASP A 165 -3.35 4.12 -8.60
CA ASP A 165 -2.16 3.40 -8.18
C ASP A 165 -1.16 4.35 -7.50
N CYS A 166 -1.08 5.59 -7.96
CA CYS A 166 -0.26 6.62 -7.33
C CYS A 166 -0.60 6.84 -5.84
N GLY A 167 -1.88 7.04 -5.53
CA GLY A 167 -2.32 7.33 -4.17
C GLY A 167 -2.30 6.07 -3.29
N ALA A 168 -2.84 4.97 -3.80
CA ALA A 168 -2.98 3.72 -3.08
C ALA A 168 -1.62 3.12 -2.70
N ASN A 169 -0.65 3.07 -3.62
CA ASN A 169 0.68 2.53 -3.34
C ASN A 169 1.46 3.40 -2.35
N ALA A 170 1.43 4.74 -2.49
CA ALA A 170 2.11 5.65 -1.57
C ALA A 170 1.58 5.50 -0.13
N VAL A 171 0.26 5.54 0.04
CA VAL A 171 -0.37 5.40 1.37
C VAL A 171 -0.13 4.00 1.93
N GLY A 172 -0.31 2.95 1.14
CA GLY A 172 -0.09 1.58 1.58
C GLY A 172 1.37 1.31 1.96
N ALA A 173 2.35 1.90 1.27
CA ALA A 173 3.76 1.76 1.62
C ALA A 173 4.09 2.42 2.97
N LEU A 174 3.53 3.61 3.24
CA LEU A 174 3.69 4.32 4.52
C LEU A 174 3.02 3.56 5.68
N LEU A 175 1.83 3.02 5.45
CA LEU A 175 1.14 2.13 6.39
C LEU A 175 1.98 0.87 6.69
N GLY A 176 2.54 0.24 5.64
CA GLY A 176 3.42 -0.91 5.80
C GLY A 176 4.69 -0.58 6.59
N LEU A 177 5.27 0.61 6.40
CA LEU A 177 6.40 1.10 7.20
C LEU A 177 6.01 1.28 8.67
N ARG A 178 4.80 1.79 8.94
CA ARG A 178 4.27 1.88 10.31
C ARG A 178 4.07 0.52 10.96
N LEU A 179 3.59 -0.48 10.21
CA LEU A 179 3.48 -1.86 10.70
C LEU A 179 4.86 -2.46 10.98
N ALA A 180 5.85 -2.21 10.13
CA ALA A 180 7.23 -2.66 10.33
C ALA A 180 7.90 -2.01 11.55
N ALA A 181 7.45 -0.83 11.97
CA ALA A 181 7.92 -0.13 13.16
C ALA A 181 7.34 -0.67 14.49
N LEU A 182 6.39 -1.62 14.45
CA LEU A 182 5.86 -2.26 15.67
C LEU A 182 6.97 -3.05 16.40
N PRO A 183 7.00 -3.03 17.75
CA PRO A 183 8.10 -3.62 18.51
C PRO A 183 8.15 -5.16 18.43
N GLY A 184 6.99 -5.82 18.36
CA GLY A 184 6.90 -7.29 18.37
C GLY A 184 7.25 -7.91 17.02
N ARG A 185 8.30 -8.74 16.97
CA ARG A 185 8.62 -9.54 15.76
C ARG A 185 7.49 -10.51 15.41
N GLY A 186 6.89 -11.18 16.39
CA GLY A 186 5.74 -12.06 16.19
C GLY A 186 4.55 -11.34 15.56
N SER A 187 4.23 -10.13 16.05
CA SER A 187 3.17 -9.29 15.48
C SER A 187 3.46 -8.91 14.02
N ARG A 188 4.71 -8.50 13.72
CA ARG A 188 5.12 -8.17 12.35
C ARG A 188 5.05 -9.38 11.41
N ALA A 189 5.49 -10.55 11.87
CA ALA A 189 5.39 -11.80 11.12
C ALA A 189 3.93 -12.21 10.88
N GLY A 190 3.06 -12.11 11.90
CA GLY A 190 1.63 -12.37 11.76
C GLY A 190 0.95 -11.43 10.78
N LEU A 191 1.24 -10.13 10.86
CA LEU A 191 0.73 -9.12 9.93
C LEU A 191 1.19 -9.40 8.49
N LEU A 192 2.47 -9.73 8.30
CA LEU A 192 2.98 -10.13 6.98
C LEU A 192 2.30 -11.40 6.47
N GLY A 193 2.04 -12.37 7.35
CA GLY A 193 1.28 -13.57 7.03
C GLY A 193 -0.13 -13.23 6.53
N VAL A 194 -0.84 -12.33 7.21
CA VAL A 194 -2.18 -11.86 6.79
C VAL A 194 -2.12 -11.14 5.44
N VAL A 195 -1.19 -10.18 5.28
CA VAL A 195 -1.02 -9.43 4.02
C VAL A 195 -0.71 -10.38 2.85
N THR A 196 0.16 -11.37 3.08
CA THR A 196 0.52 -12.39 2.08
C THR A 196 -0.68 -13.27 1.76
N ALA A 197 -1.40 -13.76 2.76
CA ALA A 197 -2.58 -14.60 2.58
C ALA A 197 -3.68 -13.86 1.80
N LEU A 198 -3.95 -12.60 2.12
CA LEU A 198 -4.89 -11.76 1.37
C LEU A 198 -4.43 -11.54 -0.07
N THR A 199 -3.15 -11.23 -0.27
CA THR A 199 -2.58 -11.06 -1.62
C THR A 199 -2.76 -12.32 -2.46
N LEU A 200 -2.41 -13.50 -1.92
CA LEU A 200 -2.59 -14.78 -2.62
C LEU A 200 -4.08 -15.12 -2.85
N ALA A 201 -4.95 -14.82 -1.88
CA ALA A 201 -6.39 -15.03 -2.02
C ALA A 201 -6.98 -14.17 -3.15
N SER A 202 -6.46 -12.95 -3.34
CA SER A 202 -6.93 -12.02 -4.38
C SER A 202 -6.77 -12.55 -5.81
N GLU A 203 -5.84 -13.48 -6.03
CA GLU A 203 -5.62 -14.11 -7.34
C GLU A 203 -6.74 -15.07 -7.74
N LYS A 204 -7.39 -15.69 -6.73
CA LYS A 204 -8.42 -16.72 -6.94
C LYS A 204 -9.82 -16.21 -6.61
N ILE A 205 -9.91 -15.21 -5.74
CA ILE A 205 -11.16 -14.75 -5.15
C ILE A 205 -11.27 -13.23 -5.31
N SER A 206 -12.38 -12.78 -5.87
CA SER A 206 -12.70 -11.35 -5.93
C SER A 206 -13.02 -10.81 -4.53
N PHE A 207 -12.18 -9.92 -4.00
CA PHE A 207 -12.47 -9.20 -2.75
C PHE A 207 -13.82 -8.48 -2.80
N THR A 208 -14.18 -7.92 -3.95
CA THR A 208 -15.48 -7.30 -4.14
C THR A 208 -16.62 -8.29 -3.87
N ARG A 209 -16.55 -9.51 -4.44
CA ARG A 209 -17.56 -10.54 -4.21
C ARG A 209 -17.64 -10.94 -2.74
N VAL A 210 -16.48 -11.13 -2.09
CA VAL A 210 -16.42 -11.48 -0.65
C VAL A 210 -17.09 -10.39 0.19
N ILE A 211 -16.68 -9.14 -0.01
CA ILE A 211 -17.20 -7.97 0.72
C ILE A 211 -18.71 -7.82 0.51
N GLU A 212 -19.22 -7.97 -0.72
CA GLU A 212 -20.66 -7.88 -1.00
C GLU A 212 -21.48 -9.04 -0.38
N SER A 213 -20.87 -10.21 -0.22
CA SER A 213 -21.53 -11.39 0.36
C SER A 213 -21.48 -11.46 1.89
N THR A 214 -20.66 -10.62 2.54
CA THR A 214 -20.45 -10.66 4.00
C THR A 214 -21.15 -9.50 4.71
N PRO A 215 -22.17 -9.77 5.54
CA PRO A 215 -22.80 -8.75 6.38
C PRO A 215 -21.76 -8.06 7.30
N GLY A 216 -21.95 -6.78 7.57
CA GLY A 216 -20.99 -5.89 8.21
C GLY A 216 -20.00 -5.29 7.20
N LEU A 217 -19.28 -6.13 6.45
CA LEU A 217 -18.31 -5.66 5.45
C LEU A 217 -18.98 -4.93 4.29
N ARG A 218 -20.11 -5.45 3.81
CA ARG A 218 -20.90 -4.81 2.75
C ARG A 218 -21.38 -3.43 3.16
N GLU A 219 -21.90 -3.31 4.37
CA GLU A 219 -22.46 -2.07 4.91
C GLU A 219 -21.34 -1.04 5.11
N LEU A 220 -20.19 -1.47 5.66
CA LEU A 220 -19.00 -0.61 5.75
C LEU A 220 -18.49 -0.17 4.38
N ASP A 221 -18.43 -1.06 3.39
CA ASP A 221 -17.99 -0.75 2.03
C ASP A 221 -18.93 0.26 1.35
N ARG A 222 -20.25 0.11 1.56
CA ARG A 222 -21.28 1.03 1.03
C ARG A 222 -21.41 2.34 1.80
N LEU A 223 -21.02 2.38 3.08
CA LEU A 223 -21.18 3.55 3.94
C LEU A 223 -20.62 4.83 3.28
N GLY A 224 -21.48 5.83 3.09
CA GLY A 224 -21.10 7.11 2.50
C GLY A 224 -20.91 7.13 0.98
N ARG A 225 -21.05 6.00 0.27
CA ARG A 225 -21.12 6.01 -1.20
C ARG A 225 -22.47 6.59 -1.64
N ARG A 226 -22.51 7.16 -2.83
CA ARG A 226 -23.80 7.49 -3.47
C ARG A 226 -24.60 6.21 -3.63
N THR A 227 -25.81 6.20 -3.09
CA THR A 227 -26.81 5.21 -3.46
C THR A 227 -27.22 5.51 -4.90
N ALA A 228 -27.02 4.53 -5.79
CA ALA A 228 -27.65 4.53 -7.10
C ALA A 228 -29.17 4.45 -6.94
#